data_AF-A0AAN6JSQ4-F1
#
_entry.id   AF-A0AAN6JSQ4-F1
#
_cell.length_a   1.000
_cell.length_b   1.000
_cell.length_c   1.000
_cell.angle_alpha   90.00
_cell.angle_beta   90.00
_cell.angle_gamma   90.00
#
_symmetry.space_group_name_H-M   'P 1'
#
loop_
_entity.id
_entity.type
_entity.pdbx_description
1 polymer ?
#
loop_
_entity_poly.entity_id
_entity_poly.type
_entity_poly.pdbx_seq_one_letter_code
_entity_poly.pdbx_strand_id
1 'polypeptide(L)'
;MALSDRLLGGAMLAIAAFVFGYYSLWALITPFFPADSPIQAYFPDRIWAVRGPAILLIVGLGGIGAFVGSVMQREAAKRRERDLQRRA
;
A
#
# COMPACT_ATOMS: atom_id res chain seq x y z
N MET A 1 -22.59 8.17 19.11
CA MET A 1 -21.96 7.32 18.07
C MET A 1 -21.67 8.16 16.82
N ALA A 2 -22.67 8.75 16.14
CA ALA A 2 -22.47 9.54 14.92
C ALA A 2 -21.46 10.71 14.99
N LEU A 3 -21.31 11.41 16.12
CA LEU A 3 -20.32 12.50 16.26
C LEU A 3 -18.88 11.98 16.34
N SER A 4 -18.66 10.85 17.04
CA SER A 4 -17.35 10.20 17.15
C SER A 4 -16.90 9.67 15.79
N ASP A 5 -17.81 9.06 15.05
CA ASP A 5 -17.51 8.50 13.71
C ASP A 5 -17.18 9.61 12.71
N ARG A 6 -17.90 10.74 12.77
CA ARG A 6 -17.62 11.91 11.93
C ARG A 6 -16.29 12.57 12.29
N LEU A 7 -15.96 12.67 13.57
CA LEU A 7 -14.70 13.24 14.01
C LEU A 7 -13.52 12.37 13.59
N LEU A 8 -13.64 11.04 13.75
CA LEU A 8 -12.63 10.09 13.31
C LEU A 8 -12.43 10.14 11.79
N GLY A 9 -13.54 10.11 11.02
CA GLY A 9 -13.48 10.22 9.56
C GLY A 9 -12.87 11.54 9.10
N GLY A 10 -13.22 12.65 9.74
CA GLY A 10 -12.62 13.97 9.48
C GLY A 10 -11.13 14.01 9.79
N ALA A 11 -10.70 13.44 10.92
CA ALA A 11 -9.28 13.33 11.27
C ALA A 11 -8.50 12.47 10.27
N MET A 12 -9.06 11.33 9.88
CA MET A 12 -8.45 10.46 8.85
C MET A 12 -8.31 11.18 7.52
N LEU A 13 -9.32 11.94 7.10
CA LEU A 13 -9.27 12.73 5.86
C LEU A 13 -8.21 13.83 5.94
N ALA A 14 -8.12 14.55 7.06
CA ALA A 14 -7.12 15.58 7.27
C ALA A 14 -5.69 15.01 7.24
N ILE A 15 -5.46 13.87 7.89
CA ILE A 15 -4.18 13.16 7.86
C ILE A 15 -3.86 12.72 6.43
N ALA A 16 -4.82 12.13 5.72
CA ALA A 16 -4.64 11.71 4.34
C ALA A 16 -4.28 12.89 3.43
N ALA A 17 -4.99 14.02 3.55
CA ALA A 17 -4.70 15.23 2.79
C ALA A 17 -3.30 15.78 3.08
N PHE A 18 -2.88 15.79 4.34
CA PHE A 18 -1.55 16.23 4.75
C PHE A 18 -0.46 15.33 4.16
N VAL A 19 -0.56 14.02 4.34
CA VAL A 19 0.41 13.05 3.83
C VAL A 19 0.48 13.11 2.30
N PHE A 20 -0.67 13.18 1.63
CA PHE A 20 -0.73 13.31 0.18
C PHE A 20 -0.08 14.60 -0.31
N GLY A 21 -0.35 15.73 0.34
CA GLY A 21 0.26 17.02 0.02
C GLY A 21 1.78 16.99 0.19
N TYR A 22 2.26 16.49 1.34
CA TYR A 22 3.69 16.36 1.61
C TYR A 22 4.38 15.48 0.58
N TYR A 23 3.81 14.31 0.28
CA TYR A 23 4.36 13.39 -0.71
C TYR A 23 4.34 13.96 -2.13
N SER A 24 3.28 14.67 -2.50
CA SER A 24 3.17 15.31 -3.82
C SER A 24 4.21 16.41 -3.98
N LEU A 25 4.39 17.26 -2.97
CA LEU A 25 5.46 18.26 -2.99
C LEU A 25 6.84 17.58 -3.08
N TRP A 26 7.07 16.56 -2.27
CA TRP A 26 8.31 15.81 -2.28
C TRP A 26 8.61 15.22 -3.66
N ALA A 27 7.70 14.45 -4.23
CA ALA A 27 7.94 13.70 -5.46
C ALA A 27 7.94 14.58 -6.72
N LEU A 28 7.09 15.61 -6.76
CA LEU A 28 6.88 16.42 -7.96
C LEU A 28 7.68 17.71 -7.95
N ILE A 29 7.87 18.38 -6.81
CA ILE A 29 8.48 19.71 -6.77
C ILE A 29 9.99 19.66 -6.55
N THR A 30 10.49 18.80 -5.66
CA THR A 30 11.94 18.71 -5.36
C THR A 30 12.86 18.43 -6.56
N PRO A 31 12.45 17.70 -7.63
CA PRO A 31 13.33 17.45 -8.78
C PRO A 31 13.66 18.71 -9.60
N PHE A 32 12.91 19.79 -9.43
CA PHE A 32 13.14 21.06 -10.13
C PHE A 32 14.19 21.94 -9.44
N PHE A 33 14.63 21.57 -8.24
CA PHE A 33 15.61 22.32 -7.47
C PHE A 33 16.99 21.64 -7.49
N PRO A 34 18.08 22.44 -7.42
CA PRO A 34 19.43 21.92 -7.23
C PRO A 34 19.56 21.05 -5.96
N ALA A 35 20.52 20.13 -5.96
CA ALA A 35 20.73 19.19 -4.85
C ALA A 35 21.26 19.88 -3.57
N ASP A 36 21.91 21.03 -3.71
CA ASP A 36 22.43 21.88 -2.63
C ASP A 36 21.39 22.88 -2.11
N SER A 37 20.19 22.92 -2.68
CA SER A 37 19.15 23.85 -2.26
C SER A 37 18.63 23.53 -0.85
N PRO A 38 18.34 24.55 0.00
CA PRO A 38 17.84 24.33 1.36
C PRO A 38 16.54 23.54 1.43
N ILE A 39 15.74 23.56 0.35
CA ILE A 39 14.47 22.83 0.28
C ILE A 39 14.69 21.30 0.40
N GLN A 40 15.84 20.79 -0.05
CA GLN A 40 16.14 19.35 0.03
C GLN A 40 16.24 18.85 1.48
N ALA A 41 16.56 19.72 2.45
CA ALA A 41 16.66 19.34 3.86
C ALA A 41 15.31 19.02 4.52
N TYR A 42 14.18 19.45 3.92
CA TYR A 42 12.84 19.20 4.44
C TYR A 42 12.23 17.88 3.95
N PHE A 43 12.90 17.20 3.02
CA PHE A 43 12.41 15.98 2.40
C PHE A 43 13.40 14.83 2.54
N PRO A 44 12.95 13.58 2.57
CA PRO A 44 13.84 12.45 2.50
C PRO A 44 14.56 12.40 1.15
N ASP A 45 15.66 11.63 1.10
CA ASP A 45 16.41 11.44 -0.13
C ASP A 45 15.52 10.93 -1.27
N ARG A 46 15.70 11.50 -2.46
CA ARG A 46 14.85 11.33 -3.64
C ARG A 46 14.66 9.87 -4.03
N ILE A 47 15.62 9.01 -3.71
CA ILE A 47 15.54 7.59 -3.99
C ILE A 47 14.31 6.94 -3.31
N TRP A 48 13.88 7.48 -2.17
CA TRP A 48 12.72 6.98 -1.43
C TRP A 48 11.38 7.43 -2.01
N ALA A 49 11.34 8.54 -2.76
CA ALA A 49 10.14 8.96 -3.50
C ALA A 49 9.80 7.99 -4.64
N VAL A 50 10.74 7.14 -5.07
CA VAL A 50 10.48 6.08 -6.07
C VAL A 50 10.32 4.73 -5.38
N ARG A 51 11.19 4.42 -4.41
CA ARG A 51 11.17 3.12 -3.70
C ARG A 51 9.91 2.93 -2.86
N GLY A 52 9.38 3.98 -2.23
CA GLY A 52 8.19 3.89 -1.38
C GLY A 52 6.99 3.28 -2.12
N PRO A 53 6.52 3.87 -3.23
CA PRO A 53 5.43 3.32 -4.03
C PRO A 53 5.74 1.94 -4.61
N ALA A 54 6.99 1.70 -5.05
CA ALA A 54 7.40 0.42 -5.59
C ALA A 54 7.28 -0.72 -4.55
N ILE A 55 7.77 -0.50 -3.33
CA ILE A 55 7.65 -1.46 -2.23
C ILE A 55 6.18 -1.70 -1.90
N LEU A 56 5.38 -0.64 -1.82
CA LEU A 56 3.95 -0.76 -1.54
C LEU A 56 3.22 -1.58 -2.59
N LEU A 57 3.54 -1.39 -3.88
CA LEU A 57 3.01 -2.21 -4.96
C LEU A 57 3.45 -3.68 -4.83
N ILE A 58 4.74 -3.94 -4.60
CA ILE A 58 5.26 -5.31 -4.46
C ILE A 58 4.58 -6.02 -3.29
N VAL A 59 4.47 -5.36 -2.13
CA VAL A 59 3.82 -5.93 -0.95
C VAL A 59 2.32 -6.14 -1.22
N GLY A 60 1.64 -5.19 -1.86
CA GLY A 60 0.22 -5.29 -2.20
C GLY A 60 -0.06 -6.45 -3.16
N LEU A 61 0.65 -6.51 -4.29
CA LEU A 61 0.51 -7.59 -5.26
C LEU A 61 0.92 -8.94 -4.66
N GLY A 62 2.02 -8.96 -3.89
CA GLY A 62 2.47 -10.16 -3.20
C GLY A 62 1.45 -10.69 -2.21
N GLY A 63 0.82 -9.80 -1.44
CA GLY A 63 -0.26 -10.14 -0.51
C GLY A 63 -1.49 -10.71 -1.22
N ILE A 64 -1.92 -10.08 -2.31
CA ILE A 64 -3.03 -10.58 -3.15
C ILE A 64 -2.69 -11.96 -3.72
N GLY A 65 -1.49 -12.12 -4.30
CA GLY A 65 -1.02 -13.37 -4.87
C GLY A 65 -0.95 -14.50 -3.84
N ALA A 66 -0.42 -14.20 -2.65
CA ALA A 66 -0.36 -15.16 -1.54
C ALA A 66 -1.77 -15.58 -1.08
N PHE A 67 -2.69 -14.63 -0.96
CA PHE A 67 -4.07 -14.92 -0.59
C PHE A 67 -4.75 -15.82 -1.62
N VAL A 68 -4.70 -15.46 -2.90
CA VAL A 68 -5.28 -16.26 -3.99
C VAL A 68 -4.66 -17.65 -4.03
N GLY A 69 -3.33 -17.74 -3.96
CA GLY A 69 -2.60 -19.01 -3.90
C GLY A 69 -3.07 -19.89 -2.74
N SER A 70 -3.28 -19.31 -1.55
CA SER A 70 -3.76 -20.04 -0.38
C SER A 70 -5.18 -20.60 -0.57
N VAL A 71 -6.07 -19.85 -1.22
CA VAL A 71 -7.44 -20.30 -1.52
C VAL A 71 -7.42 -21.44 -2.54
N MET A 72 -6.64 -21.29 -3.62
CA MET A 72 -6.50 -22.32 -4.65
C MET A 72 -5.95 -23.63 -4.08
N GLN A 73 -4.93 -23.57 -3.21
CA GLN A 73 -4.39 -24.76 -2.55
C GLN A 73 -5.44 -25.48 -1.70
N ARG A 74 -6.22 -24.72 -0.92
CA ARG A 74 -7.30 -25.28 -0.08
C ARG A 74 -8.41 -25.91 -0.92
N GLU A 75 -8.81 -25.28 -2.02
CA GLU A 75 -9.81 -25.84 -2.93
C GLU A 75 -9.31 -27.10 -3.64
N ALA A 76 -8.06 -27.11 -4.10
CA ALA A 76 -7.44 -28.27 -4.73
C ALA A 76 -7.36 -29.46 -3.77
N ALA A 77 -7.01 -29.23 -2.50
CA ALA A 77 -7.02 -30.26 -1.46
C ALA A 77 -8.43 -30.85 -1.26
N LYS A 78 -9.44 -29.99 -1.09
CA LYS A 78 -10.84 -30.41 -0.94
C LYS A 78 -11.36 -31.20 -2.15
N ARG A 79 -10.99 -30.79 -3.37
CA ARG A 79 -11.37 -31.51 -4.61
C ARG A 79 -10.75 -32.91 -4.64
N ARG A 80 -9.46 -33.04 -4.29
CA ARG A 80 -8.78 -34.34 -4.21
C ARG A 80 -9.43 -35.28 -3.20
N GLU A 81 -9.78 -34.79 -2.01
CA GLU A 81 -10.48 -35.59 -1.00
C GLU A 81 -11.84 -36.08 -1.49
N ARG A 82 -12.63 -35.22 -2.15
CA ARG A 82 -13.93 -35.60 -2.73
C ARG A 82 -13.77 -36.63 -3.86
N ASP A 83 -12.76 -36.50 -4.69
CA ASP A 83 -12.50 -37.45 -5.78
C ASP A 83 -12.07 -38.83 -5.25
N LEU A 84 -11.32 -38.88 -4.14
CA LEU A 84 -11.00 -40.12 -3.45
C LEU A 84 -12.24 -40.77 -2.84
N GLN A 85 -13.11 -39.99 -2.18
CA GLN A 85 -14.38 -40.50 -1.62
C GLN A 85 -15.34 -41.03 -2.68
N ARG A 86 -15.34 -40.48 -3.89
CA ARG A 86 -16.18 -40.96 -5.01
C ARG A 86 -15.67 -42.26 -5.65
N ARG A 87 -14.40 -42.59 -5.44
CA ARG A 87 -13.75 -43.78 -6.02
C ARG A 87 -13.69 -44.97 -5.05
N ALA A 88 -13.95 -44.73 -3.77
CA ALA A 88 -14.10 -45.77 -2.74
C ALA A 88 -15.58 -46.18 -2.65
#